data_AF-A0A944JH96-F1
#
_entry.id   AF-A0A944JH96-F1
#
_cell.length_a   1.000
_cell.length_b   1.000
_cell.length_c   1.000
_cell.angle_alpha   90.00
_cell.angle_beta   90.00
_cell.angle_gamma   90.00
#
_symmetry.space_group_name_H-M   'P 1'
#
loop_
_entity.id
_entity.type
_entity.pdbx_description
1 polymer ?
#
loop_
_entity_poly.entity_id
_entity_poly.type
_entity_poly.pdbx_seq_one_letter_code
_entity_poly.pdbx_strand_id
1 'polypeptide(L)'
;MTPEQIAALLAFAGTLDSRVRRALADPQQSARTISEWTAAVADVPATMPATGWDAARAARRYYEQQGGNKSSQYRPIEPHDLLAAWGPHRAEVMARHTDPVPVADPDDPEAWREELLGTRASVARGHAAPAQYRAEVNAAGQKRLAALMSGVGAGPRRYMPTHVAAELRQFRPARAHREQLVAEGLPDPLGVRCPYCLAAVDEQCRSSFRNRGKGRRPLTGVHPSRVEALLAHLSNGEQADDEQVRLARIMCQPPAPRRESRVRHTSGGGEAR
;
A
#
# COMPACT_ATOMS: atom_id res chain seq x y z
N MET A 1 -29.81 -16.88 2.62
CA MET A 1 -30.17 -17.85 3.69
C MET A 1 -31.06 -18.95 3.14
N THR A 2 -31.06 -20.16 3.73
CA THR A 2 -32.00 -21.24 3.35
C THR A 2 -33.36 -21.07 4.05
N PRO A 3 -34.44 -21.72 3.56
CA PRO A 3 -35.75 -21.69 4.23
C PRO A 3 -35.69 -22.13 5.70
N GLU A 4 -34.86 -23.12 6.03
CA GLU A 4 -34.70 -23.62 7.40
C GLU A 4 -34.02 -22.57 8.30
N GLN A 5 -33.02 -21.86 7.76
CA GLN A 5 -32.36 -20.77 8.48
C GLN A 5 -33.32 -19.60 8.72
N ILE A 6 -34.19 -19.29 7.75
CA ILE A 6 -35.23 -18.27 7.89
C ILE A 6 -36.28 -18.70 8.92
N ALA A 7 -36.74 -19.95 8.88
CA ALA A 7 -37.66 -20.49 9.87
C ALA A 7 -37.06 -20.38 11.29
N ALA A 8 -35.78 -20.73 11.46
CA ALA A 8 -35.08 -20.60 12.73
C ALA A 8 -34.94 -19.13 13.19
N LEU A 9 -34.62 -18.21 12.27
CA LEU A 9 -34.54 -16.78 12.56
C LEU A 9 -35.89 -16.21 12.98
N LEU A 10 -36.96 -16.57 12.28
CA LEU A 10 -38.32 -16.15 12.57
C LEU A 10 -38.85 -16.74 13.89
N ALA A 11 -38.52 -18.00 14.18
CA ALA A 11 -38.80 -18.62 15.47
C ALA A 11 -38.07 -17.89 16.62
N PHE A 12 -36.80 -17.55 16.43
CA PHE A 12 -36.03 -16.74 17.38
C PHE A 12 -36.67 -15.34 17.57
N ALA A 13 -37.01 -14.64 16.48
CA ALA A 13 -37.70 -13.35 16.55
C ALA A 13 -39.06 -13.46 17.27
N GLY A 14 -39.78 -14.57 17.12
CA GLY A 14 -41.02 -14.87 17.84
C GLY A 14 -40.85 -15.02 19.37
N THR A 15 -39.63 -15.29 19.85
CA THR A 15 -39.31 -15.25 21.29
C THR A 15 -39.11 -13.83 21.81
N LEU A 16 -38.73 -12.90 20.93
CA LEU A 16 -38.53 -11.47 21.24
C LEU A 16 -39.82 -10.66 21.05
N ASP A 17 -40.67 -11.02 20.08
CA ASP A 17 -41.89 -10.30 19.72
C ASP A 17 -43.04 -11.26 19.38
N SER A 18 -44.09 -11.23 20.23
CA SER A 18 -45.29 -12.05 20.06
C SER A 18 -46.06 -11.78 18.74
N ARG A 19 -45.86 -10.62 18.09
CA ARG A 19 -46.47 -10.33 16.77
C ARG A 19 -45.91 -11.25 15.70
N VAL A 20 -44.61 -11.53 15.71
CA VAL A 20 -43.97 -12.49 14.79
C VAL A 20 -44.53 -13.88 15.03
N ARG A 21 -44.61 -14.31 16.30
CA ARG A 21 -45.18 -15.62 16.66
C ARG A 21 -46.64 -15.77 16.19
N ARG A 22 -47.46 -14.72 16.31
CA ARG A 22 -48.86 -14.72 15.83
C ARG A 22 -48.95 -14.80 14.31
N ALA A 23 -48.08 -14.10 13.58
CA ALA A 23 -48.03 -14.15 12.11
C ALA A 23 -47.66 -15.54 11.56
N LEU A 24 -47.03 -16.39 12.38
CA LEU A 24 -46.58 -17.75 12.02
C LEU A 24 -47.48 -18.85 12.60
N ALA A 25 -48.62 -18.51 13.21
CA ALA A 25 -49.49 -19.47 13.88
C ALA A 25 -50.21 -20.41 12.89
N ASP A 26 -50.51 -19.92 11.69
CA ASP A 26 -51.11 -20.72 10.62
C ASP A 26 -50.01 -21.37 9.74
N PRO A 27 -50.03 -22.69 9.50
CA PRO A 27 -49.01 -23.37 8.71
C PRO A 27 -48.85 -22.84 7.28
N GLN A 28 -49.95 -22.47 6.60
CA GLN A 28 -49.89 -21.98 5.22
C GLN A 28 -49.37 -20.54 5.15
N GLN A 29 -49.74 -19.69 6.11
CA GLN A 29 -49.17 -18.36 6.26
C GLN A 29 -47.69 -18.41 6.64
N SER A 30 -47.31 -19.34 7.51
CA SER A 30 -45.92 -19.56 7.91
C SER A 30 -45.06 -19.95 6.71
N ALA A 31 -45.49 -20.93 5.91
CA ALA A 31 -44.79 -21.35 4.70
C ALA A 31 -44.63 -20.21 3.69
N ARG A 32 -45.67 -19.39 3.49
CA ARG A 32 -45.60 -18.19 2.62
C ARG A 32 -44.61 -17.16 3.17
N THR A 33 -44.70 -16.84 4.45
CA THR A 33 -43.79 -15.88 5.10
C THR A 33 -42.34 -16.32 4.99
N ILE A 34 -42.04 -17.61 5.22
CA ILE A 34 -40.70 -18.18 5.08
C ILE A 34 -40.21 -18.05 3.63
N SER A 35 -41.06 -18.36 2.65
CA SER A 35 -40.70 -18.23 1.23
C SER A 35 -40.41 -16.78 0.84
N GLU A 36 -41.25 -15.84 1.26
CA GLU A 36 -41.11 -14.41 1.00
C GLU A 36 -39.83 -13.85 1.65
N TRP A 37 -39.57 -14.19 2.90
CA TRP A 37 -38.32 -13.84 3.58
C TRP A 37 -37.11 -14.44 2.87
N THR A 38 -37.16 -15.72 2.53
CA THR A 38 -36.05 -16.40 1.83
C THR A 38 -35.68 -15.69 0.53
N ALA A 39 -36.68 -15.28 -0.25
CA ALA A 39 -36.47 -14.51 -1.47
C ALA A 39 -35.93 -13.10 -1.16
N ALA A 40 -36.50 -12.39 -0.19
CA ALA A 40 -36.14 -11.02 0.14
C ALA A 40 -34.69 -10.88 0.67
N VAL A 41 -34.18 -11.87 1.38
CA VAL A 41 -32.82 -11.88 1.95
C VAL A 41 -31.92 -12.96 1.33
N ALA A 42 -32.13 -13.27 0.05
CA ALA A 42 -31.38 -14.27 -0.68
C ALA A 42 -29.85 -14.04 -0.61
N ASP A 43 -29.42 -12.79 -0.75
CA ASP A 43 -28.01 -12.34 -0.71
C ASP A 43 -27.48 -12.04 0.70
N VAL A 44 -28.22 -12.42 1.75
CA VAL A 44 -27.79 -12.28 3.14
C VAL A 44 -27.48 -13.67 3.71
N PRO A 45 -26.28 -13.89 4.26
CA PRO A 45 -25.93 -15.14 4.93
C PRO A 45 -26.55 -15.19 6.34
N ALA A 46 -26.79 -16.39 6.87
CA ALA A 46 -27.25 -16.54 8.26
C ALA A 46 -26.17 -16.09 9.25
N THR A 47 -24.94 -16.53 9.02
CA THR A 47 -23.76 -16.18 9.81
C THR A 47 -22.54 -16.05 8.90
N MET A 48 -21.57 -15.22 9.30
CA MET A 48 -20.21 -15.26 8.77
C MET A 48 -19.20 -15.16 9.91
N PRO A 49 -18.74 -16.28 10.45
CA PRO A 49 -17.82 -16.29 11.60
C PRO A 49 -16.55 -15.48 11.37
N ALA A 50 -15.99 -15.51 10.16
CA ALA A 50 -14.75 -14.79 9.81
C ALA A 50 -14.85 -13.25 9.93
N THR A 51 -16.06 -12.70 9.85
CA THR A 51 -16.31 -11.25 9.89
C THR A 51 -17.16 -10.83 11.09
N GLY A 52 -17.72 -11.79 11.82
CA GLY A 52 -18.57 -11.55 13.00
C GLY A 52 -20.05 -11.31 12.68
N TRP A 53 -20.48 -11.46 11.43
CA TRP A 53 -21.89 -11.35 11.03
C TRP A 53 -22.73 -12.48 11.62
N ASP A 54 -23.93 -12.12 12.08
CA ASP A 54 -24.94 -13.03 12.61
C ASP A 54 -26.33 -12.37 12.47
N ALA A 55 -27.21 -12.99 11.67
CA ALA A 55 -28.56 -12.48 11.41
C ALA A 55 -29.44 -12.49 12.67
N ALA A 56 -29.28 -13.45 13.58
CA ALA A 56 -30.01 -13.49 14.84
C ALA A 56 -29.54 -12.36 15.78
N ARG A 57 -28.24 -12.03 15.76
CA ARG A 57 -27.72 -10.86 16.48
C ARG A 57 -28.24 -9.54 15.89
N ALA A 58 -28.32 -9.43 14.57
CA ALA A 58 -28.94 -8.28 13.91
C ALA A 58 -30.42 -8.14 14.30
N ALA A 59 -31.18 -9.24 14.30
CA ALA A 59 -32.58 -9.24 14.73
C ALA A 59 -32.75 -8.84 16.19
N ARG A 60 -31.88 -9.31 17.09
CA ARG A 60 -31.86 -8.88 18.49
C ARG A 60 -31.62 -7.37 18.62
N ARG A 61 -30.62 -6.83 17.92
CA ARG A 61 -30.30 -5.39 17.94
C ARG A 61 -31.46 -4.50 17.49
N TYR A 62 -32.25 -4.96 16.52
CA TYR A 62 -33.48 -4.28 16.10
C TYR A 62 -34.46 -4.08 17.27
N TYR A 63 -34.62 -5.10 18.12
CA TYR A 63 -35.51 -5.03 19.28
C TYR A 63 -34.91 -4.31 20.49
N GLU A 64 -33.59 -4.29 20.64
CA GLU A 64 -32.89 -3.58 21.72
C GLU A 64 -32.92 -2.04 21.59
N GLN A 65 -33.49 -1.49 20.51
CA GLN A 65 -33.64 -0.04 20.28
C GLN A 65 -32.31 0.74 20.28
N GLN A 66 -31.20 0.07 19.93
CA GLN A 66 -29.88 0.67 19.80
C GLN A 66 -29.91 1.82 18.77
N GLY A 67 -29.33 2.98 19.12
CA GLY A 67 -29.25 4.15 18.23
C GLY A 67 -30.51 5.03 18.18
N GLY A 68 -31.43 4.90 19.14
CA GLY A 68 -32.62 5.76 19.25
C GLY A 68 -33.77 5.40 18.29
N ASN A 69 -33.61 4.31 17.51
CA ASN A 69 -34.65 3.82 16.63
C ASN A 69 -35.74 3.07 17.43
N LYS A 70 -36.94 3.65 17.47
CA LYS A 70 -38.12 3.09 18.16
C LYS A 70 -39.04 2.27 17.25
N SER A 71 -38.58 1.97 16.05
CA SER A 71 -39.26 1.14 15.04
C SER A 71 -39.88 -0.14 15.57
N SER A 72 -39.17 -0.85 16.45
CA SER A 72 -39.63 -2.10 17.07
C SER A 72 -40.83 -1.94 18.00
N GLN A 73 -41.14 -0.73 18.46
CA GLN A 73 -42.35 -0.46 19.24
C GLN A 73 -43.59 -0.59 18.36
N TYR A 74 -43.53 -0.14 17.11
CA TYR A 74 -44.68 -0.01 16.23
C TYR A 74 -44.88 -1.20 15.29
N ARG A 75 -43.82 -1.89 14.86
CA ARG A 75 -43.91 -3.05 13.97
C ARG A 75 -42.92 -4.17 14.32
N PRO A 76 -43.23 -5.44 13.99
CA PRO A 76 -42.25 -6.52 14.08
C PRO A 76 -41.08 -6.29 13.11
N ILE A 77 -39.99 -7.04 13.28
CA ILE A 77 -38.89 -7.04 12.32
C ILE A 77 -39.37 -7.52 10.94
N GLU A 78 -38.87 -6.88 9.89
CA GLU A 78 -39.15 -7.23 8.48
C GLU A 78 -37.85 -7.48 7.70
N PRO A 79 -37.90 -8.08 6.50
CA PRO A 79 -36.70 -8.36 5.70
C PRO A 79 -35.83 -7.11 5.44
N HIS A 80 -36.46 -5.95 5.26
CA HIS A 80 -35.76 -4.70 5.00
C HIS A 80 -34.89 -4.23 6.19
N ASP A 81 -35.28 -4.55 7.43
CA ASP A 81 -34.49 -4.24 8.61
C ASP A 81 -33.18 -5.05 8.63
N LEU A 82 -33.25 -6.31 8.19
CA LEU A 82 -32.07 -7.18 8.09
C LEU A 82 -31.15 -6.73 6.94
N LEU A 83 -31.72 -6.32 5.80
CA LEU A 83 -30.96 -5.74 4.69
C LEU A 83 -30.27 -4.43 5.10
N ALA A 84 -30.95 -3.58 5.89
CA ALA A 84 -30.36 -2.36 6.43
C ALA A 84 -29.20 -2.64 7.39
N ALA A 85 -29.26 -3.72 8.18
CA ALA A 85 -28.15 -4.17 9.01
C ALA A 85 -27.00 -4.78 8.19
N TRP A 86 -27.32 -5.49 7.11
CA TRP A 86 -26.34 -6.14 6.23
C TRP A 86 -25.53 -5.15 5.41
N GLY A 87 -26.16 -4.08 4.91
CA GLY A 87 -25.51 -3.10 4.03
C GLY A 87 -24.17 -2.55 4.56
N PRO A 88 -24.12 -1.99 5.79
CA PRO A 88 -22.89 -1.51 6.40
C PRO A 88 -21.86 -2.63 6.63
N HIS A 89 -22.30 -3.81 7.08
CA HIS A 89 -21.40 -4.95 7.29
C HIS A 89 -20.76 -5.40 5.97
N ARG A 90 -21.56 -5.54 4.91
CA ARG A 90 -21.07 -5.84 3.56
C ARG A 90 -20.07 -4.80 3.08
N ALA A 91 -20.35 -3.52 3.30
CA ALA A 91 -19.43 -2.44 2.93
C ALA A 91 -18.09 -2.57 3.68
N GLU A 92 -18.11 -2.88 4.97
CA GLU A 92 -16.89 -3.12 5.77
C GLU A 92 -16.11 -4.35 5.26
N VAL A 93 -16.80 -5.44 4.95
CA VAL A 93 -16.19 -6.66 4.39
C VAL A 93 -15.54 -6.36 3.04
N MET A 94 -16.25 -5.67 2.15
CA MET A 94 -15.72 -5.29 0.83
C MET A 94 -14.55 -4.31 0.93
N ALA A 95 -14.57 -3.39 1.90
CA ALA A 95 -13.46 -2.47 2.15
C ALA A 95 -12.18 -3.19 2.62
N ARG A 96 -12.31 -4.37 3.25
CA ARG A 96 -11.18 -5.20 3.68
C ARG A 96 -10.72 -6.20 2.62
N HIS A 97 -11.52 -6.42 1.59
CA HIS A 97 -11.23 -7.40 0.56
C HIS A 97 -10.23 -6.82 -0.45
N THR A 98 -9.20 -7.59 -0.74
CA THR A 98 -8.32 -7.37 -1.89
C THR A 98 -8.58 -8.46 -2.91
N ASP A 99 -8.82 -8.08 -4.16
CA ASP A 99 -9.01 -9.02 -5.25
C ASP A 99 -7.73 -9.87 -5.41
N PRO A 100 -7.83 -11.22 -5.32
CA PRO A 100 -6.68 -12.09 -5.56
C PRO A 100 -6.29 -12.03 -7.04
N VAL A 101 -5.06 -12.47 -7.35
CA VAL A 101 -4.66 -12.70 -8.74
C VAL A 101 -5.50 -13.87 -9.27
N PRO A 102 -6.33 -13.67 -10.32
CA PRO A 102 -7.08 -14.74 -10.96
C PRO A 102 -6.18 -15.88 -11.45
N VAL A 103 -6.76 -17.08 -11.51
CA VAL A 103 -6.12 -18.26 -12.11
C VAL A 103 -6.25 -18.23 -13.63
N ALA A 104 -7.29 -17.57 -14.16
CA ALA A 104 -7.46 -17.33 -15.58
C ALA A 104 -6.22 -16.73 -16.24
N ASP A 105 -6.04 -17.00 -17.53
CA ASP A 105 -4.95 -16.42 -18.31
C ASP A 105 -5.13 -14.88 -18.39
N PRO A 106 -4.12 -14.06 -18.02
CA PRO A 106 -4.21 -12.61 -18.18
C PRO A 106 -4.39 -12.16 -19.64
N ASP A 107 -4.01 -13.00 -20.61
CA ASP A 107 -4.23 -12.74 -22.03
C ASP A 107 -5.65 -13.12 -22.50
N ASP A 108 -6.47 -13.76 -21.63
CA ASP A 108 -7.92 -13.91 -21.79
C ASP A 108 -8.67 -12.90 -20.88
N PRO A 109 -8.98 -11.70 -21.40
CA PRO A 109 -9.57 -10.64 -20.60
C PRO A 109 -11.04 -10.90 -20.22
N GLU A 110 -11.73 -11.86 -20.85
CA GLU A 110 -13.10 -12.21 -20.50
C GLU A 110 -13.11 -13.11 -19.27
N ALA A 111 -12.39 -14.24 -19.34
CA ALA A 111 -12.25 -15.18 -18.24
C ALA A 111 -11.65 -14.51 -16.99
N TRP A 112 -10.64 -13.66 -17.18
CA TRP A 112 -10.02 -12.91 -16.09
C TRP A 112 -11.00 -11.99 -15.36
N ARG A 113 -11.86 -11.27 -16.09
CA ARG A 113 -12.86 -10.38 -15.48
C ARG A 113 -13.98 -11.15 -14.81
N GLU A 114 -14.43 -12.24 -15.41
CA GLU A 114 -15.47 -13.10 -14.83
C GLU A 114 -15.03 -13.63 -13.46
N GLU A 115 -13.79 -14.12 -13.34
CA GLU A 115 -13.24 -14.64 -12.08
C GLU A 115 -13.18 -13.54 -10.99
N LEU A 116 -12.74 -12.34 -11.35
CA LEU A 116 -12.71 -11.19 -10.42
C LEU A 116 -14.12 -10.81 -9.94
N LEU A 117 -15.07 -10.69 -10.86
CA LEU A 117 -16.45 -10.36 -10.52
C LEU A 117 -17.11 -11.45 -9.68
N GLY A 118 -16.86 -12.72 -10.00
CA GLY A 118 -17.34 -13.87 -9.25
C GLY A 118 -16.80 -13.88 -7.82
N THR A 119 -15.50 -13.62 -7.64
CA THR A 119 -14.86 -13.53 -6.32
C THR A 119 -15.47 -12.41 -5.49
N ARG A 120 -15.61 -11.21 -6.07
CA ARG A 120 -16.21 -10.05 -5.39
C ARG A 120 -17.66 -10.30 -5.01
N ALA A 121 -18.45 -10.90 -5.91
CA ALA A 121 -19.84 -11.24 -5.64
C ALA A 121 -19.96 -12.27 -4.52
N SER A 122 -19.08 -13.28 -4.51
CA SER A 122 -19.03 -14.30 -3.46
C SER A 122 -18.72 -13.70 -2.09
N VAL A 123 -17.77 -12.77 -2.01
CA VAL A 123 -17.46 -12.03 -0.78
C VAL A 123 -18.61 -11.10 -0.37
N ALA A 124 -19.19 -10.37 -1.33
CA ALA A 124 -20.28 -9.42 -1.08
C ALA A 124 -21.57 -10.08 -0.59
N ARG A 125 -21.82 -11.35 -0.97
CA ARG A 125 -22.93 -12.18 -0.47
C ARG A 125 -22.56 -13.00 0.77
N GLY A 126 -21.29 -12.93 1.18
CA GLY A 126 -20.78 -13.66 2.33
C GLY A 126 -20.63 -15.17 2.14
N HIS A 127 -20.59 -15.64 0.89
CA HIS A 127 -20.25 -17.03 0.56
C HIS A 127 -18.75 -17.31 0.69
N ALA A 128 -17.92 -16.28 0.51
CA ALA A 128 -16.48 -16.32 0.75
C ALA A 128 -16.06 -15.32 1.83
N ALA A 129 -15.01 -15.66 2.57
CA ALA A 129 -14.34 -14.70 3.45
C ALA A 129 -13.57 -13.68 2.59
N PRO A 130 -13.44 -12.42 3.04
CA PRO A 130 -12.65 -11.44 2.30
C PRO A 130 -11.19 -11.91 2.24
N ALA A 131 -10.67 -12.06 1.01
CA ALA A 131 -9.25 -12.28 0.82
C ALA A 131 -8.50 -11.04 1.32
N GLN A 132 -7.50 -11.27 2.15
CA GLN A 132 -6.62 -10.21 2.65
C GLN A 132 -5.21 -10.56 2.23
N TYR A 133 -4.49 -9.58 1.69
CA TYR A 133 -3.07 -9.71 1.36
C TYR A 133 -2.23 -9.70 2.65
N ARG A 134 -2.41 -10.74 3.49
CA ARG A 134 -1.94 -10.77 4.88
C ARG A 134 -0.57 -11.40 5.07
N ALA A 135 -0.02 -12.12 4.10
CA ALA A 135 1.34 -12.64 4.22
C ALA A 135 2.39 -11.50 4.20
N GLU A 136 2.11 -10.41 3.48
CA GLU A 136 3.04 -9.28 3.36
C GLU A 136 2.75 -8.14 4.36
N VAL A 137 1.54 -8.10 4.96
CA VAL A 137 1.11 -7.04 5.90
C VAL A 137 1.04 -7.53 7.36
N ASN A 138 1.24 -8.82 7.65
CA ASN A 138 1.41 -9.27 9.04
C ASN A 138 2.72 -8.74 9.64
N ALA A 139 2.86 -8.75 10.97
CA ALA A 139 4.05 -8.20 11.63
C ALA A 139 5.38 -8.81 11.13
N ALA A 140 5.37 -10.07 10.70
CA ALA A 140 6.53 -10.72 10.10
C ALA A 140 6.82 -10.22 8.67
N GLY A 141 5.79 -10.00 7.85
CA GLY A 141 5.87 -9.39 6.52
C GLY A 141 6.32 -7.94 6.59
N GLN A 142 5.78 -7.17 7.55
CA GLN A 142 6.24 -5.80 7.85
C GLN A 142 7.67 -5.77 8.35
N LYS A 143 8.09 -6.71 9.22
CA LYS A 143 9.47 -6.84 9.68
C LYS A 143 10.42 -7.24 8.54
N ARG A 144 10.00 -8.14 7.65
CA ARG A 144 10.74 -8.53 6.45
C ARG A 144 10.84 -7.36 5.47
N LEU A 145 9.75 -6.61 5.25
CA LEU A 145 9.73 -5.42 4.42
C LEU A 145 10.63 -4.33 5.02
N ALA A 146 10.56 -4.10 6.33
CA ALA A 146 11.44 -3.18 7.05
C ALA A 146 12.91 -3.61 6.94
N ALA A 147 13.22 -4.91 7.08
CA ALA A 147 14.56 -5.46 6.91
C ALA A 147 15.09 -5.32 5.46
N LEU A 148 14.23 -5.56 4.47
CA LEU A 148 14.54 -5.33 3.06
C LEU A 148 14.73 -3.83 2.76
N MET A 149 14.03 -2.96 3.48
CA MET A 149 14.18 -1.51 3.38
C MET A 149 15.40 -0.97 4.16
N SER A 150 15.94 -1.72 5.13
CA SER A 150 17.04 -1.30 6.00
C SER A 150 18.42 -1.82 5.57
N GLY A 151 18.56 -2.40 4.38
CA GLY A 151 19.84 -2.88 3.87
C GLY A 151 20.85 -1.73 3.65
N VAL A 152 21.87 -1.69 4.52
CA VAL A 152 23.12 -0.89 4.56
C VAL A 152 23.02 0.60 4.19
N GLY A 153 23.08 1.45 5.22
CA GLY A 153 23.27 2.89 5.14
C GLY A 153 22.02 3.72 5.49
N ALA A 154 22.21 4.85 6.15
CA ALA A 154 21.16 5.79 6.58
C ALA A 154 20.57 6.62 5.41
N GLY A 155 20.28 5.95 4.30
CA GLY A 155 19.84 6.56 3.04
C GLY A 155 18.47 6.15 2.56
N PRO A 156 17.86 6.89 1.61
CA PRO A 156 16.48 6.69 1.23
C PRO A 156 16.35 5.40 0.43
N ARG A 157 15.57 4.47 1.00
CA ARG A 157 14.69 3.49 0.35
C ARG A 157 15.13 3.01 -1.05
N ARG A 158 15.42 1.71 -1.21
CA ARG A 158 14.68 0.87 -2.20
C ARG A 158 15.13 -0.58 -2.24
N TYR A 159 14.12 -1.44 -2.26
CA TYR A 159 14.08 -2.74 -2.89
C TYR A 159 14.35 -2.60 -4.40
N MET A 160 15.61 -2.73 -4.82
CA MET A 160 15.98 -2.85 -6.23
C MET A 160 16.81 -4.12 -6.38
N PRO A 161 16.34 -5.15 -7.11
CA PRO A 161 17.10 -6.38 -7.31
C PRO A 161 18.46 -6.09 -7.96
N THR A 162 19.48 -6.86 -7.55
CA THR A 162 20.89 -6.66 -7.96
C THR A 162 21.08 -6.72 -9.48
N HIS A 163 20.35 -7.57 -10.18
CA HIS A 163 20.41 -7.68 -11.65
C HIS A 163 19.87 -6.41 -12.35
N VAL A 164 18.72 -5.89 -11.91
CA VAL A 164 18.17 -4.62 -12.42
C VAL A 164 19.13 -3.46 -12.11
N ALA A 165 19.74 -3.49 -10.93
CA ALA A 165 20.74 -2.51 -10.54
C ALA A 165 21.95 -2.51 -11.48
N ALA A 166 22.38 -3.70 -11.94
CA ALA A 166 23.44 -3.88 -12.92
C ALA A 166 23.05 -3.37 -14.31
N GLU A 167 21.85 -3.69 -14.80
CA GLU A 167 21.34 -3.22 -16.11
C GLU A 167 21.23 -1.70 -16.19
N LEU A 168 20.80 -1.06 -15.10
CA LEU A 168 20.67 0.39 -15.06
C LEU A 168 22.00 1.13 -14.95
N ARG A 169 23.15 0.47 -14.71
CA ARG A 169 24.44 1.16 -14.49
C ARG A 169 24.77 2.17 -15.59
N GLN A 170 24.47 1.84 -16.85
CA GLN A 170 24.68 2.73 -18.00
C GLN A 170 23.86 4.03 -17.94
N PHE A 171 22.68 4.00 -17.32
CA PHE A 171 21.77 5.14 -17.20
C PHE A 171 21.96 5.94 -15.90
N ARG A 172 22.69 5.38 -14.92
CA ARG A 172 22.96 6.01 -13.61
C ARG A 172 24.43 5.89 -13.20
N PRO A 173 25.39 6.37 -14.02
CA PRO A 173 26.82 6.12 -13.83
C PRO A 173 27.35 6.64 -12.49
N ALA A 174 26.91 7.84 -12.05
CA ALA A 174 27.33 8.40 -10.75
C ALA A 174 26.86 7.55 -9.56
N ARG A 175 25.64 7.00 -9.64
CA ARG A 175 25.09 6.12 -8.60
C ARG A 175 25.73 4.73 -8.64
N ALA A 176 25.99 4.18 -9.82
CA ALA A 176 26.67 2.91 -9.99
C ALA A 176 28.10 2.95 -9.42
N HIS A 177 28.83 4.04 -9.69
CA HIS A 177 30.16 4.26 -9.12
C HIS A 177 30.09 4.30 -7.59
N ARG A 178 29.15 5.06 -6.99
CA ARG A 178 28.95 5.08 -5.53
C ARG A 178 28.65 3.70 -4.95
N GLU A 179 27.71 2.96 -5.55
CA GLU A 179 27.32 1.62 -5.12
C GLU A 179 28.52 0.64 -5.16
N GLN A 180 29.39 0.77 -6.16
CA GLN A 180 30.62 -0.02 -6.25
C GLN A 180 31.62 0.32 -5.14
N LEU A 181 31.85 1.60 -4.87
CA LEU A 181 32.81 2.03 -3.83
C LEU A 181 32.37 1.55 -2.44
N VAL A 182 31.07 1.64 -2.13
CA VAL A 182 30.51 1.11 -0.88
C VAL A 182 30.68 -0.42 -0.81
N ALA A 183 30.48 -1.13 -1.92
CA ALA A 183 30.68 -2.58 -1.97
C ALA A 183 32.15 -3.00 -1.78
N GLU A 184 33.09 -2.14 -2.19
CA GLU A 184 34.54 -2.28 -1.97
C GLU A 184 34.97 -1.90 -0.53
N GLY A 185 34.01 -1.58 0.35
CA GLY A 185 34.27 -1.18 1.73
C GLY A 185 34.75 0.25 1.88
N LEU A 186 34.63 1.07 0.82
CA LEU A 186 35.07 2.45 0.81
C LEU A 186 33.98 3.39 1.36
N PRO A 187 34.38 4.49 2.02
CA PRO A 187 33.44 5.45 2.58
C PRO A 187 32.53 6.11 1.52
N ASP A 188 31.23 6.20 1.80
CA ASP A 188 30.28 6.90 0.92
C ASP A 188 30.35 8.44 1.11
N PRO A 189 30.71 9.23 0.07
CA PRO A 189 30.69 10.69 0.12
C PRO A 189 29.31 11.31 0.43
N LEU A 190 28.22 10.57 0.27
CA LEU A 190 26.87 11.03 0.65
C LEU A 190 26.48 10.67 2.09
N GLY A 191 27.27 9.86 2.79
CA GLY A 191 27.02 9.42 4.17
C GLY A 191 27.06 10.54 5.22
N VAL A 192 27.59 11.72 4.87
CA VAL A 192 27.56 12.92 5.72
C VAL A 192 26.77 14.04 5.05
N ARG A 193 26.17 14.94 5.83
CA ARG A 193 25.50 16.15 5.31
C ARG A 193 26.53 17.07 4.64
N CYS A 194 26.19 17.68 3.51
CA CYS A 194 27.07 18.65 2.86
C CYS A 194 27.08 19.99 3.61
N PRO A 195 28.24 20.49 4.08
CA PRO A 195 28.29 21.79 4.77
C PRO A 195 28.01 22.97 3.83
N TYR A 196 28.35 22.87 2.55
CA TYR A 196 28.22 23.97 1.59
C TYR A 196 26.80 24.14 1.02
N CYS A 197 26.22 23.08 0.44
CA CYS A 197 24.90 23.16 -0.17
C CYS A 197 23.76 22.65 0.72
N LEU A 198 24.09 22.22 1.95
CA LEU A 198 23.17 21.69 2.96
C LEU A 198 22.39 20.44 2.55
N ALA A 199 22.72 19.81 1.40
CA ALA A 199 22.14 18.54 0.97
C ALA A 199 22.22 17.51 2.09
N ALA A 200 21.10 16.86 2.36
CA ALA A 200 20.98 15.90 3.45
C ALA A 200 21.86 14.66 3.19
N VAL A 201 22.02 13.83 4.22
CA VAL A 201 22.61 12.50 4.09
C VAL A 201 21.88 11.75 2.96
N ASP A 202 22.65 11.10 2.10
CA ASP A 202 22.21 10.40 0.88
C ASP A 202 21.55 11.24 -0.23
N GLU A 203 21.46 12.56 -0.08
CA GLU A 203 21.05 13.44 -1.17
C GLU A 203 22.25 13.93 -1.99
N GLN A 204 22.13 13.94 -3.32
CA GLN A 204 23.15 14.50 -4.19
C GLN A 204 23.35 16.01 -3.94
N CYS A 205 24.60 16.46 -3.98
CA CYS A 205 24.91 17.89 -3.95
C CYS A 205 24.23 18.64 -5.10
N ARG A 206 23.79 19.88 -4.86
CA ARG A 206 23.10 20.71 -5.85
C ARG A 206 23.97 21.91 -6.24
N SER A 207 23.89 22.32 -7.50
CA SER A 207 24.66 23.47 -8.00
C SER A 207 24.21 24.76 -7.32
N SER A 208 25.15 25.67 -7.04
CA SER A 208 24.84 27.01 -6.55
C SER A 208 23.85 27.74 -7.46
N PHE A 209 23.09 28.66 -6.88
CA PHE A 209 22.17 29.54 -7.58
C PHE A 209 22.93 30.38 -8.61
N ARG A 210 22.56 30.30 -9.89
CA ARG A 210 23.07 31.20 -10.93
C ARG A 210 22.06 32.34 -11.14
N ASN A 211 22.56 33.56 -11.42
CA ASN A 211 21.79 34.82 -11.61
C ASN A 211 20.75 34.86 -12.76
N ARG A 212 20.23 33.72 -13.22
CA ARG A 212 19.14 33.62 -14.22
C ARG A 212 18.10 32.54 -13.87
N GLY A 213 17.88 32.25 -12.58
CA GLY A 213 16.83 31.33 -12.10
C GLY A 213 17.04 29.84 -12.40
N LYS A 214 18.07 29.48 -13.18
CA LYS A 214 18.43 28.08 -13.49
C LYS A 214 19.58 27.62 -12.58
N GLY A 215 19.28 27.22 -11.35
CA GLY A 215 20.33 26.76 -10.43
C GLY A 215 19.82 25.99 -9.22
N ARG A 216 19.53 24.68 -9.41
CA ARG A 216 19.51 23.61 -8.38
C ARG A 216 19.64 22.21 -9.03
N ARG A 217 20.40 22.06 -10.12
CA ARG A 217 20.57 20.73 -10.74
C ARG A 217 21.42 19.86 -9.81
N PRO A 218 21.11 18.56 -9.66
CA PRO A 218 22.02 17.61 -9.02
C PRO A 218 23.39 17.62 -9.73
N LEU A 219 24.46 17.79 -8.98
CA LEU A 219 25.82 17.60 -9.49
C LEU A 219 26.06 16.12 -9.76
N THR A 220 26.91 15.82 -10.75
CA THR A 220 27.38 14.45 -10.99
C THR A 220 28.33 13.96 -9.90
N GLY A 221 29.00 14.88 -9.19
CA GLY A 221 29.86 14.60 -8.02
C GLY A 221 29.40 15.32 -6.75
N VAL A 222 30.23 15.31 -5.71
CA VAL A 222 29.98 16.02 -4.44
C VAL A 222 30.83 17.29 -4.34
N HIS A 223 30.43 18.23 -3.48
CA HIS A 223 31.28 19.38 -3.18
C HIS A 223 32.52 18.96 -2.39
N PRO A 224 33.69 19.57 -2.62
CA PRO A 224 34.92 19.28 -1.86
C PRO A 224 34.72 19.36 -0.34
N SER A 225 33.96 20.34 0.13
CA SER A 225 33.62 20.50 1.56
C SER A 225 32.82 19.33 2.15
N ARG A 226 32.09 18.56 1.34
CA ARG A 226 31.42 17.33 1.80
C ARG A 226 32.42 16.19 1.98
N VAL A 227 33.45 16.14 1.13
CA VAL A 227 34.55 15.18 1.22
C VAL A 227 35.37 15.46 2.47
N GLU A 228 35.73 16.72 2.71
CA GLU A 228 36.43 17.13 3.93
C GLU A 228 35.63 16.79 5.19
N ALA A 229 34.31 17.01 5.17
CA ALA A 229 33.43 16.63 6.28
C ALA A 229 33.37 15.11 6.48
N LEU A 230 33.39 14.31 5.40
CA LEU A 230 33.45 12.86 5.49
C LEU A 230 34.79 12.41 6.09
N LEU A 231 35.91 12.96 5.62
CA LEU A 231 37.23 12.66 6.15
C LEU A 231 37.34 12.99 7.64
N ALA A 232 36.81 14.14 8.06
CA ALA A 232 36.75 14.53 9.46
C ALA A 232 35.83 13.60 10.29
N HIS A 233 34.75 13.10 9.68
CA HIS A 233 33.86 12.14 10.33
C HIS A 233 34.54 10.77 10.54
N LEU A 234 35.31 10.32 9.55
CA LEU A 234 36.08 9.07 9.63
C LEU A 234 37.23 9.16 10.62
N SER A 235 37.99 10.28 10.64
CA SER A 235 39.13 10.46 11.54
C SER A 235 38.74 10.53 13.03
N ASN A 236 37.48 10.82 13.33
CA ASN A 236 36.97 10.87 14.70
C ASN A 236 36.49 9.51 15.23
N GLY A 237 36.43 8.47 14.39
CA GLY A 237 36.22 7.08 14.82
C GLY A 237 37.55 6.40 15.12
N GLU A 238 37.65 5.67 16.23
CA GLU A 238 38.89 5.02 16.74
C GLU A 238 39.53 3.95 15.81
N GLN A 239 39.15 3.85 14.54
CA GLN A 239 39.71 2.91 13.55
C GLN A 239 39.72 3.49 12.13
N ALA A 240 40.25 4.70 11.91
CA ALA A 240 40.52 5.16 10.55
C ALA A 240 41.87 4.60 10.07
N ASP A 241 41.83 3.52 9.29
CA ASP A 241 42.99 3.02 8.55
C ASP A 241 43.46 4.10 7.57
N ASP A 242 44.74 4.48 7.59
CA ASP A 242 45.31 5.57 6.77
C ASP A 242 45.01 5.39 5.27
N GLU A 243 44.80 4.14 4.85
CA GLU A 243 44.40 3.76 3.51
C GLU A 243 42.95 4.16 3.16
N GLN A 244 42.01 4.17 4.11
CA GLN A 244 40.64 4.65 3.89
C GLN A 244 40.60 6.17 3.67
N VAL A 245 41.44 6.92 4.38
CA VAL A 245 41.61 8.37 4.21
C VAL A 245 42.22 8.69 2.84
N ARG A 246 43.18 7.87 2.39
CA ARG A 246 43.80 7.99 1.06
C ARG A 246 42.80 7.67 -0.06
N LEU A 247 42.02 6.60 0.07
CA LEU A 247 41.05 6.18 -0.94
C LEU A 247 39.87 7.16 -1.07
N ALA A 248 39.37 7.71 0.04
CA ALA A 248 38.36 8.77 0.02
C ALA A 248 38.84 10.04 -0.72
N ARG A 249 40.15 10.37 -0.65
CA ARG A 249 40.75 11.47 -1.43
C ARG A 249 40.82 11.20 -2.93
N ILE A 250 41.09 9.95 -3.34
CA ILE A 250 41.18 9.54 -4.75
C ILE A 250 39.79 9.51 -5.40
N MET A 251 38.80 8.95 -4.70
CA MET A 251 37.44 8.77 -5.21
C MET A 251 36.65 10.05 -5.45
N CYS A 252 37.02 11.14 -4.78
CA CYS A 252 36.30 12.40 -4.85
C CYS A 252 36.93 13.41 -5.81
N GLN A 253 37.97 13.02 -6.57
CA GLN A 253 38.47 13.84 -7.66
C GLN A 253 37.44 13.85 -8.79
N PRO A 254 37.04 15.03 -9.31
CA PRO A 254 36.18 15.09 -10.48
C PRO A 254 36.88 14.35 -11.64
N PRO A 255 36.14 13.61 -12.49
CA PRO A 255 36.75 13.02 -13.68
C PRO A 255 37.45 14.13 -14.45
N ALA A 256 38.67 13.87 -14.90
CA ALA A 256 39.47 14.83 -15.66
C ALA A 256 38.56 15.46 -16.74
N PRO A 257 38.52 16.80 -16.85
CA PRO A 257 37.65 17.44 -17.83
C PRO A 257 38.02 16.87 -19.20
N ARG A 258 37.04 16.27 -19.91
CA ARG A 258 37.21 16.00 -21.33
C ARG A 258 37.60 17.34 -21.96
N ARG A 259 38.84 17.45 -22.45
CA ARG A 259 39.25 18.55 -23.32
C ARG A 259 38.50 18.37 -24.65
N GLU A 260 37.20 18.64 -24.65
CA GLU A 260 36.50 18.98 -25.88
C GLU A 260 36.94 20.40 -26.21
N SER A 261 37.84 20.50 -27.18
CA SER A 261 38.15 21.73 -27.88
C SER A 261 36.86 22.29 -28.44
N ARG A 262 36.18 23.15 -27.67
CA ARG A 262 35.11 23.99 -28.20
C ARG A 262 35.74 24.95 -29.19
N VAL A 263 35.74 24.55 -30.47
CA VAL A 263 35.88 25.46 -31.59
C VAL A 263 34.78 26.52 -31.42
N ARG A 264 35.18 27.73 -31.06
CA ARG A 264 34.28 28.89 -31.10
C ARG A 264 34.00 29.16 -32.58
N HIS A 265 32.87 28.68 -33.08
CA HIS A 265 32.30 29.23 -34.29
C HIS A 265 31.76 30.63 -33.95
N THR A 266 32.58 31.65 -34.19
CA THR A 266 32.08 33.01 -34.38
C THR A 266 31.61 33.11 -35.82
N SER A 267 30.30 32.97 -36.04
CA SER A 267 29.66 33.18 -37.33
C SER A 267 28.74 34.40 -37.27
N GLY A 268 29.04 35.39 -38.12
CA GLY A 268 28.16 36.49 -38.55
C GLY A 268 28.03 37.63 -37.52
N GLY A 269 28.38 38.89 -37.78
CA GLY A 269 28.23 39.60 -39.05
C GLY A 269 26.85 40.25 -39.07
N GLY A 270 26.80 41.57 -38.87
CA GLY A 270 25.57 42.36 -38.87
C GLY A 270 25.85 43.83 -38.60
N GLU A 271 26.50 44.51 -39.55
CA GLU A 271 26.32 45.96 -39.72
C GLU A 271 24.95 46.20 -40.36
N ALA A 272 24.16 47.10 -39.78
CA ALA A 272 23.48 48.21 -40.46
C ALA A 272 22.43 48.83 -39.52
N ARG A 273 22.76 49.97 -38.91
CA ARG A 273 22.21 51.28 -39.25
C ARG A 273 23.02 52.37 -38.58
#